data_AF-A0A0P7ZSZ8-F1
#
_entry.id   AF-A0A0P7ZSZ8-F1
#
_cell.length_a   1.000
_cell.length_b   1.000
_cell.length_c   1.000
_cell.angle_alpha   90.00
_cell.angle_beta   90.00
_cell.angle_gamma   90.00
#
_symmetry.space_group_name_H-M   'P 1'
#
loop_
_entity.id
_entity.type
_entity.pdbx_description
1 polymer ?
#
loop_
_entity_poly.entity_id
_entity_poly.type
_entity_poly.pdbx_seq_one_letter_code
_entity_poly.pdbx_strand_id
1 'polypeptide(L)'
;MLQSPLTRLGGTGLADSGGGYVRLKSVYFPLTVMSASLSDLSQTAGEGEQPFAPTDRVSADEIVFPPSDLPSDEPPFDSSLHLHQLRLLMSCLNWLWRDRQDYFCTGNLTIHYSPRQLKSELFRGPDFFVVRDTSNQPRRSWVVWEENGKYPNLIIELLSDSTAKGDRGLKKQIYQDIFRTPDYFWFDPQSLEFQGFHLLDGLYHPLEANESGWRWSQQLGLYLGVYEERLRFFTPEGLLVPTPEEVADREQQRADREQQRAESERQRAETERQANAKLRAKLQELGIDPEHL
;
A
#
# COMPACT_ATOMS: atom_id res chain seq x y z
N MET A 1 -38.30 -25.94 34.32
CA MET A 1 -39.74 -25.76 34.06
C MET A 1 -40.12 -24.35 34.50
N LEU A 2 -40.87 -23.60 33.68
CA LEU A 2 -41.71 -22.43 34.07
C LEU A 2 -40.95 -21.20 34.64
N GLN A 3 -41.27 -19.93 34.30
CA GLN A 3 -42.18 -19.39 33.28
C GLN A 3 -41.84 -17.90 33.03
N SER A 4 -42.05 -17.40 31.81
CA SER A 4 -42.14 -15.96 31.53
C SER A 4 -43.60 -15.49 31.59
N PRO A 5 -43.84 -14.18 31.78
CA PRO A 5 -44.65 -13.41 30.80
C PRO A 5 -44.00 -12.03 30.50
N LEU A 6 -43.89 -11.54 29.26
CA LEU A 6 -44.93 -10.95 28.38
C LEU A 6 -45.79 -9.88 29.10
N THR A 7 -45.70 -8.58 28.75
CA THR A 7 -46.57 -7.85 27.77
C THR A 7 -46.35 -6.33 27.95
N ARG A 8 -46.54 -5.36 27.02
CA ARG A 8 -46.47 -5.19 25.53
C ARG A 8 -46.88 -3.71 25.23
N LEU A 9 -46.65 -3.20 23.99
CA LEU A 9 -47.14 -1.90 23.43
C LEU A 9 -46.38 -0.65 23.92
N GLY A 10 -46.10 0.39 23.11
CA GLY A 10 -46.24 0.70 21.67
C GLY A 10 -45.51 2.04 21.39
N GLY A 11 -45.36 2.60 20.19
CA GLY A 11 -45.75 2.20 18.82
C GLY A 11 -45.35 3.29 17.80
N THR A 12 -45.37 2.94 16.50
CA THR A 12 -45.53 3.83 15.30
C THR A 12 -44.73 5.13 15.13
N GLY A 13 -43.94 5.20 14.05
CA GLY A 13 -43.46 6.46 13.45
C GLY A 13 -42.85 6.23 12.05
N LEU A 14 -43.59 6.59 10.99
CA LEU A 14 -43.19 6.48 9.57
C LEU A 14 -43.35 7.86 8.90
N ALA A 15 -42.26 8.42 8.39
CA ALA A 15 -42.14 9.47 7.37
C ALA A 15 -40.62 9.62 7.10
N ASP A 16 -40.04 9.34 5.92
CA ASP A 16 -40.28 9.75 4.52
C ASP A 16 -39.51 11.01 4.08
N SER A 17 -38.84 10.86 2.93
CA SER A 17 -38.19 11.85 2.05
C SER A 17 -37.12 12.82 2.62
N GLY A 18 -35.96 12.90 1.95
CA GLY A 18 -34.91 13.85 2.31
C GLY A 18 -33.58 13.67 1.56
N GLY A 19 -33.58 13.70 0.23
CA GLY A 19 -32.34 13.63 -0.56
C GLY A 19 -31.47 14.87 -0.39
N GLY A 20 -30.34 14.75 0.32
CA GLY A 20 -29.39 15.84 0.57
C GLY A 20 -28.11 15.75 -0.26
N TYR A 21 -28.02 16.51 -1.35
CA TYR A 21 -26.75 16.71 -2.07
C TYR A 21 -25.80 17.60 -1.25
N VAL A 22 -24.65 17.05 -0.83
CA VAL A 22 -23.58 17.83 -0.20
C VAL A 22 -22.80 18.58 -1.29
N ARG A 23 -23.10 19.87 -1.45
CA ARG A 23 -22.42 20.76 -2.40
C ARG A 23 -21.06 21.19 -1.86
N LEU A 24 -19.98 20.56 -2.33
CA LEU A 24 -18.61 21.00 -2.05
C LEU A 24 -18.43 22.47 -2.51
N LYS A 25 -17.99 23.33 -1.58
CA LYS A 25 -17.63 24.71 -1.90
C LYS A 25 -16.21 24.72 -2.46
N SER A 26 -16.08 25.01 -3.76
CA SER A 26 -14.77 25.29 -4.36
C SER A 26 -14.19 26.57 -3.76
N VAL A 27 -12.98 26.49 -3.21
CA VAL A 27 -12.25 27.63 -2.65
C VAL A 27 -11.23 28.09 -3.71
N TYR A 28 -11.52 29.22 -4.35
CA TYR A 28 -10.58 29.90 -5.24
C TYR A 28 -9.80 30.96 -4.45
N PHE A 29 -8.47 30.90 -4.51
CA PHE A 29 -7.60 31.99 -4.07
C PHE A 29 -7.35 32.95 -5.24
N PRO A 30 -7.53 34.27 -5.08
CA PRO A 30 -7.18 35.23 -6.12
C PRO A 30 -5.67 35.47 -6.15
N LEU A 31 -5.05 35.36 -7.33
CA LEU A 31 -3.72 35.91 -7.56
C LEU A 31 -3.81 37.43 -7.69
N THR A 32 -3.34 38.16 -6.68
CA THR A 32 -3.08 39.59 -6.79
C THR A 32 -1.63 39.79 -7.26
N VAL A 33 -1.46 40.11 -8.53
CA VAL A 33 -0.16 40.58 -9.07
C VAL A 33 0.00 42.05 -8.70
N MET A 34 0.89 42.36 -7.74
CA MET A 34 1.26 43.75 -7.45
C MET A 34 2.36 44.21 -8.41
N SER A 35 2.00 45.04 -9.39
CA SER A 35 2.96 45.80 -10.19
C SER A 35 3.48 47.00 -9.40
N ALA A 36 4.69 46.92 -8.85
CA ALA A 36 5.38 48.07 -8.28
C ALA A 36 5.96 48.95 -9.40
N SER A 37 5.50 50.20 -9.49
CA SER A 37 6.03 51.19 -10.43
C SER A 37 7.35 51.78 -9.91
N LEU A 38 8.37 51.82 -10.76
CA LEU A 38 9.68 52.40 -10.45
C LEU A 38 9.69 53.91 -10.67
N SER A 39 9.41 54.69 -9.62
CA SER A 39 9.67 56.13 -9.61
C SER A 39 9.62 56.72 -8.19
N ASP A 40 10.68 56.51 -7.40
CA ASP A 40 11.31 57.56 -6.56
C ASP A 40 12.45 56.99 -5.72
N LEU A 41 13.63 57.63 -5.85
CA LEU A 41 14.75 57.80 -4.90
C LEU A 41 16.06 57.96 -5.67
N SER A 42 16.19 59.12 -6.32
CA SER A 42 17.48 59.66 -6.70
C SER A 42 18.19 60.24 -5.46
N GLN A 43 19.53 60.32 -5.53
CA GLN A 43 20.43 60.95 -4.54
C GLN A 43 20.77 60.17 -3.25
N THR A 44 21.71 59.22 -3.38
CA THR A 44 22.99 59.31 -2.65
C THR A 44 24.12 58.84 -3.57
N ALA A 45 25.08 59.70 -3.86
CA ALA A 45 26.29 59.35 -4.62
C ALA A 45 27.49 59.33 -3.67
N GLY A 46 28.32 58.29 -3.75
CA GLY A 46 29.53 58.19 -2.94
C GLY A 46 30.20 56.82 -3.01
N GLU A 47 31.31 56.76 -3.76
CA GLU A 47 32.45 55.83 -3.57
C GLU A 47 32.27 54.34 -3.95
N GLY A 48 32.95 53.92 -5.03
CA GLY A 48 33.66 52.63 -4.99
C GLY A 48 33.38 51.52 -6.01
N GLU A 49 32.65 51.73 -7.12
CA GLU A 49 32.51 50.67 -8.14
C GLU A 49 33.81 50.45 -8.94
N GLN A 50 34.55 49.39 -8.59
CA GLN A 50 35.48 48.76 -9.53
C GLN A 50 34.69 47.89 -10.51
N PRO A 51 34.98 47.91 -11.83
CA PRO A 51 34.30 47.06 -12.78
C PRO A 51 34.65 45.58 -12.50
N PHE A 52 33.63 44.77 -12.22
CA PHE A 52 33.78 43.32 -12.14
C PHE A 52 34.35 42.79 -13.46
N ALA A 53 35.58 42.27 -13.41
CA ALA A 53 36.14 41.50 -14.51
C ALA A 53 35.28 40.26 -14.75
N PRO A 54 35.04 39.84 -16.02
CA PRO A 54 34.34 38.60 -16.31
C PRO A 54 35.22 37.43 -15.87
N THR A 55 34.95 36.89 -14.68
CA THR A 55 35.59 35.67 -14.17
C THR A 55 35.35 34.49 -15.10
N ASP A 56 36.30 33.56 -15.11
CA ASP A 56 36.49 32.53 -16.13
C ASP A 56 35.21 31.85 -16.61
N ARG A 57 35.08 31.77 -17.94
CA ARG A 57 34.12 30.85 -18.58
C ARG A 57 34.61 29.43 -18.33
N VAL A 58 34.13 28.79 -17.28
CA VAL A 58 34.28 27.34 -17.07
C VAL A 58 33.82 26.64 -18.33
N SER A 59 34.69 25.83 -18.93
CA SER A 59 34.35 25.07 -20.12
C SER A 59 33.25 24.07 -19.80
N ALA A 60 32.24 23.94 -20.67
CA ALA A 60 31.19 22.94 -20.47
C ALA A 60 31.76 21.50 -20.43
N ASP A 61 32.92 21.27 -21.05
CA ASP A 61 33.62 19.98 -21.07
C ASP A 61 34.36 19.67 -19.75
N GLU A 62 34.46 20.62 -18.81
CA GLU A 62 35.12 20.45 -17.51
C GLU A 62 34.11 20.19 -16.36
N ILE A 63 32.81 20.23 -16.66
CA ILE A 63 31.75 19.93 -15.70
C ILE A 63 31.60 18.40 -15.56
N VAL A 64 32.34 17.83 -14.61
CA VAL A 64 32.11 16.45 -14.17
C VAL A 64 30.78 16.40 -13.41
N PHE A 65 29.73 15.94 -14.09
CA PHE A 65 28.45 15.67 -13.45
C PHE A 65 28.62 14.54 -12.42
N PRO A 66 28.02 14.66 -11.21
CA PRO A 66 27.96 13.54 -10.28
C PRO A 66 27.15 12.38 -10.91
N PRO A 67 27.37 11.13 -10.47
CA PRO A 67 26.57 10.00 -10.94
C PRO A 67 25.08 10.29 -10.71
N SER A 68 24.23 9.87 -11.64
CA SER A 68 22.78 10.18 -11.59
C SER A 68 22.01 9.37 -10.54
N ASP A 69 22.61 8.28 -10.03
CA ASP A 69 22.07 7.43 -8.98
C ASP A 69 22.71 7.81 -7.64
N LEU A 70 22.40 9.01 -7.15
CA LEU A 70 22.76 9.43 -5.79
C LEU A 70 21.66 8.97 -4.83
N PRO A 71 22.01 8.35 -3.68
CA PRO A 71 21.05 8.09 -2.63
C PRO A 71 20.53 9.42 -2.05
N SER A 72 19.30 9.39 -1.51
CA SER A 72 18.79 10.51 -0.70
C SER A 72 19.53 10.53 0.63
N ASP A 73 20.28 11.61 0.90
CA ASP A 73 21.10 11.80 2.11
C ASP A 73 20.49 12.84 3.08
N GLU A 74 19.17 13.07 2.99
CA GLU A 74 18.42 13.88 3.97
C GLU A 74 17.87 13.02 5.11
N PRO A 75 18.36 13.18 6.36
CA PRO A 75 17.85 12.40 7.49
C PRO A 75 16.48 12.91 7.96
N PRO A 76 15.49 12.04 8.25
CA PRO A 76 15.38 10.62 7.94
C PRO A 76 14.18 10.37 7.01
N PHE A 77 14.35 10.55 5.70
CA PHE A 77 13.32 10.19 4.72
C PHE A 77 13.57 8.81 4.12
N ASP A 78 12.51 8.00 4.11
CA ASP A 78 12.50 6.70 3.44
C ASP A 78 12.77 6.85 1.94
N SER A 79 13.51 5.90 1.36
CA SER A 79 13.69 5.87 -0.10
C SER A 79 12.38 5.57 -0.82
N SER A 80 12.29 5.91 -2.11
CA SER A 80 11.10 5.60 -2.92
C SER A 80 10.80 4.09 -2.94
N LEU A 81 11.84 3.25 -3.00
CA LEU A 81 11.72 1.80 -2.92
C LEU A 81 11.16 1.33 -1.57
N HIS A 82 11.63 1.90 -0.45
CA HIS A 82 11.08 1.66 0.89
C HIS A 82 9.58 2.00 0.96
N LEU A 83 9.20 3.21 0.56
CA LEU A 83 7.80 3.67 0.61
C LEU A 83 6.88 2.80 -0.26
N HIS A 84 7.33 2.42 -1.46
CA HIS A 84 6.57 1.51 -2.33
C HIS A 84 6.44 0.13 -1.70
N GLN A 85 7.51 -0.42 -1.14
CA GLN A 85 7.50 -1.75 -0.51
C GLN A 85 6.64 -1.78 0.76
N LEU A 86 6.67 -0.72 1.58
CA LEU A 86 5.83 -0.61 2.76
C LEU A 86 4.35 -0.51 2.38
N ARG A 87 4.01 0.37 1.44
CA ARG A 87 2.64 0.52 0.91
C ARG A 87 2.14 -0.81 0.34
N LEU A 88 2.97 -1.55 -0.38
CA LEU A 88 2.65 -2.85 -0.96
C LEU A 88 2.28 -3.89 0.13
N LEU A 89 3.09 -4.02 1.19
CA LEU A 89 2.81 -4.93 2.30
C LEU A 89 1.50 -4.57 3.01
N MET A 90 1.31 -3.28 3.33
CA MET A 90 0.09 -2.79 3.98
C MET A 90 -1.15 -2.98 3.10
N SER A 91 -1.08 -2.67 1.80
CA SER A 91 -2.21 -2.85 0.87
C SER A 91 -2.61 -4.32 0.72
N CYS A 92 -1.64 -5.23 0.52
CA CYS A 92 -1.91 -6.66 0.40
C CYS A 92 -2.56 -7.23 1.66
N LEU A 93 -2.02 -6.94 2.85
CA LEU A 93 -2.51 -7.53 4.09
C LEU A 93 -3.88 -6.96 4.50
N ASN A 94 -4.08 -5.63 4.40
CA ASN A 94 -5.39 -5.02 4.65
C ASN A 94 -6.45 -5.49 3.65
N TRP A 95 -6.08 -5.74 2.39
CA TRP A 95 -7.01 -6.29 1.41
C TRP A 95 -7.40 -7.74 1.70
N LEU A 96 -6.42 -8.58 2.04
CA LEU A 96 -6.62 -9.99 2.38
C LEU A 96 -7.45 -10.17 3.67
N TRP A 97 -7.25 -9.29 4.66
CA TRP A 97 -7.92 -9.32 5.95
C TRP A 97 -8.98 -8.23 6.12
N ARG A 98 -9.54 -7.69 5.03
CA ARG A 98 -10.53 -6.60 5.06
C ARG A 98 -11.80 -6.91 5.86
N ASP A 99 -12.17 -8.19 5.93
CA ASP A 99 -13.35 -8.68 6.66
C ASP A 99 -13.04 -9.04 8.13
N ARG A 100 -11.79 -8.82 8.57
CA ARG A 100 -11.31 -9.06 9.94
C ARG A 100 -11.19 -7.75 10.74
N GLN A 101 -11.37 -7.86 12.05
CA GLN A 101 -11.30 -6.75 13.01
C GLN A 101 -10.34 -7.04 14.19
N ASP A 102 -9.71 -8.22 14.19
CA ASP A 102 -8.89 -8.82 15.24
C ASP A 102 -7.38 -8.71 14.96
N TYR A 103 -6.95 -7.69 14.23
CA TYR A 103 -5.54 -7.39 13.99
C TYR A 103 -5.30 -5.88 13.90
N PHE A 104 -4.05 -5.48 13.99
CA PHE A 104 -3.57 -4.15 13.63
C PHE A 104 -2.28 -4.31 12.83
N CYS A 105 -2.19 -3.72 11.63
CA CYS A 105 -0.94 -3.65 10.88
C CYS A 105 -0.65 -2.22 10.43
N THR A 106 0.60 -1.80 10.54
CA THR A 106 1.06 -0.47 10.13
C THR A 106 2.55 -0.51 9.83
N GLY A 107 3.05 0.55 9.20
CA GLY A 107 4.46 0.89 9.21
C GLY A 107 4.77 2.18 9.96
N ASN A 108 6.06 2.44 10.12
CA ASN A 108 6.67 3.69 10.62
C ASN A 108 6.02 4.25 11.90
N LEU A 109 5.45 3.39 12.74
CA LEU A 109 4.74 3.77 13.95
C LEU A 109 5.56 3.44 15.20
N THR A 110 5.78 4.42 16.05
CA THR A 110 6.57 4.30 17.28
C THR A 110 5.92 3.32 18.27
N ILE A 111 6.67 2.29 18.66
CA ILE A 111 6.35 1.33 19.72
C ILE A 111 7.05 1.75 21.02
N HIS A 112 6.28 2.13 22.04
CA HIS A 112 6.77 2.41 23.39
C HIS A 112 6.66 1.17 24.27
N TYR A 113 7.79 0.69 24.79
CA TYR A 113 7.88 -0.58 25.53
C TYR A 113 8.57 -0.47 26.90
N SER A 114 9.17 0.68 27.23
CA SER A 114 9.79 0.93 28.54
C SER A 114 9.11 2.11 29.27
N PRO A 115 8.47 1.89 30.43
CA PRO A 115 7.88 2.97 31.22
C PRO A 115 8.94 3.83 31.95
N ARG A 116 10.23 3.44 31.91
CA ARG A 116 11.33 4.15 32.61
C ARG A 116 11.84 5.40 31.89
N GLN A 117 11.40 5.62 30.65
CA GLN A 117 11.64 6.83 29.85
C GLN A 117 13.12 7.31 29.73
N LEU A 118 14.10 6.39 29.63
CA LEU A 118 15.49 6.71 29.30
C LEU A 118 15.71 6.80 27.78
N LYS A 119 16.29 7.91 27.28
CA LYS A 119 16.37 8.26 25.83
C LYS A 119 16.89 7.16 24.88
N SER A 120 17.81 6.29 25.32
CA SER A 120 18.35 5.17 24.52
C SER A 120 17.45 3.92 24.46
N GLU A 121 16.44 3.85 25.32
CA GLU A 121 15.63 2.65 25.62
C GLU A 121 14.12 2.89 25.48
N LEU A 122 13.71 4.04 24.93
CA LEU A 122 12.31 4.50 24.92
C LEU A 122 11.38 3.67 24.03
N PHE A 123 11.81 3.50 22.77
CA PHE A 123 10.93 3.10 21.69
C PHE A 123 11.69 2.45 20.54
N ARG A 124 10.97 1.72 19.68
CA ARG A 124 11.42 1.33 18.34
C ARG A 124 10.32 1.68 17.35
N GLY A 125 10.67 2.16 16.17
CA GLY A 125 9.75 2.23 15.03
C GLY A 125 10.23 1.21 14.01
N PRO A 126 9.59 0.04 13.92
CA PRO A 126 9.86 -0.90 12.83
C PRO A 126 9.13 -0.44 11.58
N ASP A 127 9.74 -0.69 10.42
CA ASP A 127 9.20 -0.21 9.14
C ASP A 127 7.84 -0.82 8.81
N PHE A 128 7.62 -2.10 9.16
CA PHE A 128 6.30 -2.74 9.14
C PHE A 128 6.12 -3.70 10.32
N PHE A 129 4.94 -3.71 10.93
CA PHE A 129 4.59 -4.70 11.95
C PHE A 129 3.10 -5.06 12.01
N VAL A 130 2.82 -6.22 12.61
CA VAL A 130 1.47 -6.76 12.81
C VAL A 130 1.29 -7.18 14.27
N VAL A 131 0.17 -6.78 14.88
CA VAL A 131 -0.31 -7.26 16.18
C VAL A 131 -1.63 -7.98 15.97
N ARG A 132 -1.83 -9.12 16.65
CA ARG A 132 -3.04 -9.95 16.58
C ARG A 132 -3.92 -9.83 17.83
N ASP A 133 -5.17 -10.24 17.64
CA ASP A 133 -6.24 -10.30 18.63
C ASP A 133 -6.48 -8.92 19.30
N THR A 134 -6.30 -7.84 18.53
CA THR A 134 -6.49 -6.44 18.92
C THR A 134 -7.41 -5.75 17.91
N SER A 135 -8.02 -4.63 18.27
CA SER A 135 -8.92 -3.90 17.38
C SER A 135 -8.17 -3.24 16.21
N ASN A 136 -8.70 -3.39 15.00
CA ASN A 136 -8.18 -2.72 13.81
C ASN A 136 -8.62 -1.24 13.78
N GLN A 137 -7.97 -0.41 14.58
CA GLN A 137 -8.27 1.02 14.73
C GLN A 137 -6.99 1.86 14.58
N PRO A 138 -7.06 3.07 13.98
CA PRO A 138 -5.91 3.96 13.84
C PRO A 138 -5.30 4.34 15.19
N ARG A 139 -3.97 4.43 15.24
CA ARG A 139 -3.18 4.72 16.44
C ARG A 139 -2.13 5.80 16.16
N ARG A 140 -1.81 6.61 17.18
CA ARG A 140 -0.73 7.63 17.11
C ARG A 140 0.65 7.07 17.46
N SER A 141 0.66 5.99 18.24
CA SER A 141 1.80 5.17 18.62
C SER A 141 1.27 3.85 19.15
N TRP A 142 2.12 2.83 19.27
CA TRP A 142 1.78 1.58 19.95
C TRP A 142 2.37 1.61 21.37
N VAL A 143 1.53 1.76 22.39
CA VAL A 143 1.97 1.87 23.79
C VAL A 143 1.70 0.55 24.49
N VAL A 144 2.74 -0.27 24.70
CA VAL A 144 2.60 -1.67 25.13
C VAL A 144 1.80 -1.83 26.43
N TRP A 145 1.99 -0.93 27.40
CA TRP A 145 1.27 -0.97 28.68
C TRP A 145 -0.18 -0.49 28.61
N GLU A 146 -0.57 0.24 27.56
CA GLU A 146 -1.97 0.60 27.28
C GLU A 146 -2.65 -0.49 26.42
N GLU A 147 -1.89 -1.19 25.59
CA GLU A 147 -2.31 -2.33 24.76
C GLU A 147 -2.26 -3.68 25.51
N ASN A 148 -2.48 -3.68 26.83
CA ASN A 148 -2.52 -4.88 27.68
C ASN A 148 -1.25 -5.77 27.62
N GLY A 149 -0.07 -5.17 27.44
CA GLY A 149 1.20 -5.88 27.35
C GLY A 149 1.47 -6.51 25.98
N LYS A 150 0.66 -6.22 24.96
CA LYS A 150 0.83 -6.78 23.62
C LYS A 150 2.02 -6.16 22.87
N TYR A 151 2.88 -7.03 22.38
CA TYR A 151 3.94 -6.72 21.43
C TYR A 151 3.55 -7.18 20.01
N PRO A 152 4.24 -6.72 18.95
CA PRO A 152 4.06 -7.26 17.61
C PRO A 152 4.25 -8.78 17.54
N ASN A 153 3.31 -9.43 16.87
CA ASN A 153 3.39 -10.82 16.45
C ASN A 153 4.44 -10.98 15.33
N LEU A 154 4.50 -10.01 14.42
CA LEU A 154 5.44 -9.98 13.32
C LEU A 154 6.03 -8.59 13.10
N ILE A 155 7.32 -8.53 12.78
CA ILE A 155 8.04 -7.33 12.35
C ILE A 155 8.78 -7.62 11.04
N ILE A 156 8.77 -6.66 10.12
CA ILE A 156 9.63 -6.61 8.93
C ILE A 156 10.36 -5.27 8.96
N GLU A 157 11.69 -5.32 8.86
CA GLU A 157 12.53 -4.13 8.62
C GLU A 157 12.93 -4.11 7.14
N LEU A 158 12.85 -2.94 6.52
CA LEU A 158 13.31 -2.70 5.17
C LEU A 158 14.75 -2.17 5.27
N LEU A 159 15.70 -2.83 4.62
CA LEU A 159 17.11 -2.48 4.78
C LEU A 159 17.48 -1.28 3.89
N SER A 160 18.47 -0.52 4.36
CA SER A 160 19.24 0.45 3.57
C SER A 160 20.68 0.46 4.08
N ASP A 161 21.63 0.98 3.30
CA ASP A 161 23.05 1.02 3.69
C ASP A 161 23.31 1.62 5.08
N SER A 162 22.50 2.61 5.49
CA SER A 162 22.62 3.27 6.79
C SER A 162 22.01 2.48 7.95
N THR A 163 20.92 1.74 7.72
CA THR A 163 20.18 1.02 8.78
C THR A 163 20.64 -0.43 8.96
N ALA A 164 21.12 -1.08 7.89
CA ALA A 164 21.19 -2.53 7.80
C ALA A 164 22.15 -3.21 8.79
N LYS A 165 23.10 -2.48 9.38
CA LYS A 165 23.92 -2.96 10.50
C LYS A 165 23.15 -2.99 11.83
N GLY A 166 22.26 -2.01 12.05
CA GLY A 166 21.38 -1.94 13.22
C GLY A 166 20.27 -2.99 13.16
N ASP A 167 19.66 -3.16 11.99
CA ASP A 167 18.55 -4.10 11.73
C ASP A 167 19.00 -5.56 11.95
N ARG A 168 20.11 -5.97 11.33
CA ARG A 168 20.70 -7.32 11.48
C ARG A 168 21.27 -7.57 12.88
N GLY A 169 21.52 -6.52 13.67
CA GLY A 169 22.16 -6.58 14.99
C GLY A 169 21.25 -6.20 16.16
N LEU A 170 21.37 -4.97 16.65
CA LEU A 170 20.74 -4.52 17.90
C LEU A 170 19.20 -4.52 17.84
N LYS A 171 18.58 -4.17 16.70
CA LYS A 171 17.11 -4.26 16.53
C LYS A 171 16.65 -5.71 16.64
N LYS A 172 17.26 -6.64 15.87
CA LYS A 172 17.00 -8.08 16.00
C LYS A 172 17.13 -8.56 17.44
N GLN A 173 18.19 -8.19 18.16
CA GLN A 173 18.35 -8.59 19.56
C GLN A 173 17.22 -8.05 20.46
N ILE A 174 16.80 -6.79 20.29
CA ILE A 174 15.70 -6.21 21.09
C ILE A 174 14.37 -6.91 20.78
N TYR A 175 14.10 -7.23 19.51
CA TYR A 175 12.89 -7.96 19.15
C TYR A 175 12.89 -9.40 19.70
N GLN A 176 14.06 -10.03 19.78
CA GLN A 176 14.26 -11.35 20.37
C GLN A 176 14.09 -11.34 21.90
N ASP A 177 14.84 -10.48 22.58
CA ASP A 177 15.08 -10.56 24.02
C ASP A 177 14.04 -9.79 24.84
N ILE A 178 13.52 -8.69 24.29
CA ILE A 178 12.59 -7.76 24.97
C ILE A 178 11.17 -7.92 24.43
N PHE A 179 10.96 -7.78 23.11
CA PHE A 179 9.60 -7.81 22.55
C PHE A 179 9.04 -9.23 22.48
N ARG A 180 9.94 -10.23 22.40
CA ARG A 180 9.59 -11.64 22.18
C ARG A 180 8.71 -11.81 20.94
N THR A 181 8.95 -11.01 19.90
CA THR A 181 8.21 -11.05 18.63
C THR A 181 8.41 -12.43 17.99
N PRO A 182 7.32 -13.20 17.74
CA PRO A 182 7.45 -14.55 17.21
C PRO A 182 8.10 -14.65 15.83
N ASP A 183 7.72 -13.78 14.87
CA ASP A 183 8.27 -13.81 13.52
C ASP A 183 8.98 -12.47 13.19
N TYR A 184 10.25 -12.53 12.79
CA TYR A 184 11.03 -11.34 12.40
C TYR A 184 11.66 -11.53 11.03
N PHE A 185 11.52 -10.52 10.16
CA PHE A 185 12.08 -10.52 8.82
C PHE A 185 12.88 -9.25 8.53
N TRP A 186 13.77 -9.33 7.57
CA TRP A 186 14.28 -8.16 6.87
C TRP A 186 14.28 -8.36 5.35
N PHE A 187 14.15 -7.26 4.62
CA PHE A 187 14.25 -7.24 3.17
C PHE A 187 14.98 -5.99 2.67
N ASP A 188 16.00 -6.17 1.86
CA ASP A 188 16.68 -5.09 1.13
C ASP A 188 16.04 -4.94 -0.26
N PRO A 189 15.36 -3.82 -0.58
CA PRO A 189 14.73 -3.64 -1.89
C PRO A 189 15.71 -3.31 -3.02
N GLN A 190 17.00 -3.07 -2.74
CA GLN A 190 18.03 -2.82 -3.74
C GLN A 190 18.86 -4.07 -4.03
N SER A 191 19.33 -4.79 -3.00
CA SER A 191 20.10 -6.04 -3.19
C SER A 191 19.24 -7.30 -3.30
N LEU A 192 17.94 -7.19 -2.99
CA LEU A 192 16.98 -8.28 -2.86
C LEU A 192 17.34 -9.31 -1.76
N GLU A 193 18.23 -8.97 -0.82
CA GLU A 193 18.48 -9.78 0.38
C GLU A 193 17.18 -9.94 1.18
N PHE A 194 16.73 -11.18 1.36
CA PHE A 194 15.56 -11.51 2.16
C PHE A 194 15.87 -12.62 3.17
N GLN A 195 15.61 -12.35 4.45
CA GLN A 195 15.74 -13.36 5.51
C GLN A 195 14.59 -13.24 6.52
N GLY A 196 14.18 -14.40 7.05
CA GLY A 196 13.21 -14.52 8.12
C GLY A 196 13.75 -15.31 9.29
N PHE A 197 13.16 -15.11 10.46
CA PHE A 197 13.47 -15.78 11.72
C PHE A 197 12.19 -16.07 12.49
N HIS A 198 12.18 -17.20 13.20
CA HIS A 198 11.15 -17.55 14.17
C HIS A 198 11.74 -17.67 15.57
N LEU A 199 11.02 -17.18 16.57
CA LEU A 199 11.44 -17.21 17.97
C LEU A 199 11.09 -18.56 18.60
N LEU A 200 12.10 -19.39 18.86
CA LEU A 200 11.99 -20.67 19.54
C LEU A 200 12.87 -20.66 20.79
N ASP A 201 12.33 -21.09 21.93
CA ASP A 201 13.01 -21.12 23.24
C ASP A 201 13.74 -19.81 23.61
N GLY A 202 13.18 -18.67 23.16
CA GLY A 202 13.71 -17.34 23.41
C GLY A 202 14.85 -16.88 22.48
N LEU A 203 15.19 -17.67 21.45
CA LEU A 203 16.21 -17.36 20.45
C LEU A 203 15.61 -17.33 19.04
N TYR A 204 16.14 -16.46 18.17
CA TYR A 204 15.72 -16.42 16.76
C TYR A 204 16.47 -17.45 15.92
N HIS A 205 15.73 -18.45 15.45
CA HIS A 205 16.19 -19.43 14.46
C HIS A 205 15.84 -18.95 13.05
N PRO A 206 16.76 -19.04 12.06
CA PRO A 206 16.43 -18.71 10.67
C PRO A 206 15.26 -19.56 10.16
N LEU A 207 14.30 -18.93 9.50
CA LEU A 207 13.25 -19.64 8.76
C LEU A 207 13.86 -20.23 7.47
N GLU A 208 13.64 -21.53 7.28
CA GLU A 208 13.99 -22.23 6.05
C GLU A 208 13.12 -21.76 4.88
N ALA A 209 13.71 -21.75 3.69
CA ALA A 209 13.02 -21.43 2.45
C ALA A 209 12.42 -22.70 1.82
N ASN A 210 11.23 -22.59 1.25
CA ASN A 210 10.68 -23.62 0.36
C ASN A 210 11.40 -23.62 -1.01
N GLU A 211 10.98 -24.51 -1.91
CA GLU A 211 11.53 -24.64 -3.28
C GLU A 211 11.47 -23.34 -4.10
N SER A 212 10.54 -22.42 -3.78
CA SER A 212 10.37 -21.10 -4.41
C SER A 212 11.14 -19.97 -3.70
N GLY A 213 11.96 -20.28 -2.69
CA GLY A 213 12.70 -19.30 -1.89
C GLY A 213 11.89 -18.65 -0.77
N TRP A 214 10.63 -19.02 -0.58
CA TRP A 214 9.69 -18.35 0.34
C TRP A 214 9.78 -18.93 1.75
N ARG A 215 9.58 -18.07 2.76
CA ARG A 215 9.64 -18.42 4.18
C ARG A 215 8.25 -18.32 4.82
N TRP A 216 7.87 -19.33 5.58
CA TRP A 216 6.54 -19.39 6.22
C TRP A 216 6.47 -18.52 7.48
N SER A 217 5.48 -17.63 7.55
CA SER A 217 5.09 -16.95 8.79
C SER A 217 3.91 -17.67 9.42
N GLN A 218 4.13 -18.29 10.58
CA GLN A 218 3.06 -18.89 11.38
C GLN A 218 2.11 -17.82 11.94
N GLN A 219 2.60 -16.59 12.13
CA GLN A 219 1.79 -15.49 12.65
C GLN A 219 0.78 -14.96 11.64
N LEU A 220 1.13 -14.90 10.35
CA LEU A 220 0.20 -14.52 9.29
C LEU A 220 -0.57 -15.70 8.68
N GLY A 221 -0.02 -16.92 8.75
CA GLY A 221 -0.51 -18.04 7.96
C GLY A 221 -0.24 -17.86 6.46
N LEU A 222 0.89 -17.22 6.14
CA LEU A 222 1.30 -16.85 4.78
C LEU A 222 2.79 -17.14 4.58
N TYR A 223 3.16 -17.45 3.35
CA TYR A 223 4.55 -17.38 2.90
C TYR A 223 4.93 -15.94 2.57
N LEU A 224 6.16 -15.56 2.88
CA LEU A 224 6.79 -14.32 2.44
C LEU A 224 7.93 -14.66 1.46
N GLY A 225 8.06 -13.93 0.37
CA GLY A 225 9.12 -14.16 -0.60
C GLY A 225 9.26 -13.04 -1.63
N VAL A 226 10.41 -13.02 -2.33
CA VAL A 226 10.68 -12.03 -3.38
C VAL A 226 10.02 -12.47 -4.68
N TYR A 227 9.27 -11.56 -5.32
CA TYR A 227 8.60 -11.75 -6.60
C TYR A 227 8.49 -10.41 -7.32
N GLU A 228 8.87 -10.35 -8.60
CA GLU A 228 8.97 -9.09 -9.37
C GLU A 228 9.70 -7.98 -8.59
N GLU A 229 10.89 -8.35 -8.07
CA GLU A 229 11.82 -7.48 -7.33
C GLU A 229 11.25 -6.89 -6.02
N ARG A 230 10.16 -7.45 -5.52
CA ARG A 230 9.43 -6.97 -4.33
C ARG A 230 9.18 -8.10 -3.35
N LEU A 231 9.18 -7.79 -2.05
CA LEU A 231 8.67 -8.70 -1.02
C LEU A 231 7.14 -8.78 -1.13
N ARG A 232 6.63 -10.00 -1.32
CA ARG A 232 5.21 -10.33 -1.48
C ARG A 232 4.77 -11.40 -0.48
N PHE A 233 3.46 -11.48 -0.26
CA PHE A 233 2.82 -12.57 0.47
C PHE A 233 2.22 -13.60 -0.49
N PHE A 234 2.24 -14.87 -0.09
CA PHE A 234 1.59 -15.98 -0.80
C PHE A 234 0.75 -16.80 0.18
N THR A 235 -0.38 -17.32 -0.30
CA THR A 235 -1.24 -18.22 0.48
C THR A 235 -0.55 -19.58 0.73
N PRO A 236 -1.07 -20.43 1.63
CA PRO A 236 -0.52 -21.78 1.85
C PRO A 236 -0.47 -22.64 0.58
N GLU A 237 -1.38 -22.39 -0.37
CA GLU A 237 -1.47 -23.04 -1.68
C GLU A 237 -0.51 -22.44 -2.72
N GLY A 238 0.30 -21.46 -2.33
CA GLY A 238 1.28 -20.78 -3.18
C GLY A 238 0.71 -19.71 -4.12
N LEU A 239 -0.53 -19.24 -3.89
CA LEU A 239 -1.13 -18.17 -4.68
C LEU A 239 -0.63 -16.80 -4.21
N LEU A 240 -0.20 -15.95 -5.14
CA LEU A 240 0.20 -14.56 -4.84
C LEU A 240 -0.98 -13.78 -4.25
N VAL A 241 -0.79 -13.21 -3.06
CA VAL A 241 -1.75 -12.28 -2.44
C VAL A 241 -1.74 -10.98 -3.25
N PRO A 242 -2.87 -10.59 -3.85
CA PRO A 242 -2.91 -9.42 -4.72
C PRO A 242 -3.09 -8.12 -3.95
N THR A 243 -2.69 -7.01 -4.54
CA THR A 243 -3.13 -5.68 -4.08
C THR A 243 -4.58 -5.42 -4.50
N PRO A 244 -5.28 -4.43 -3.91
CA PRO A 244 -6.59 -3.99 -4.40
C PRO A 244 -6.57 -3.59 -5.88
N GLU A 245 -5.51 -2.90 -6.31
CA GLU A 245 -5.30 -2.46 -7.70
C GLU A 245 -5.15 -3.67 -8.64
N GLU A 246 -4.34 -4.67 -8.28
CA GLU A 246 -4.18 -5.91 -9.05
C GLU A 246 -5.49 -6.74 -9.13
N VAL A 247 -6.39 -6.64 -8.15
CA VAL A 247 -7.73 -7.24 -8.24
C VAL A 247 -8.62 -6.45 -9.18
N ALA A 248 -8.67 -5.12 -9.04
CA ALA A 248 -9.46 -4.25 -9.90
C ALA A 248 -9.09 -4.41 -11.39
N ASP A 249 -7.79 -4.45 -11.71
CA ASP A 249 -7.30 -4.69 -13.08
C ASP A 249 -7.74 -6.05 -13.62
N ARG A 250 -7.70 -7.11 -12.80
CA ARG A 250 -8.17 -8.46 -13.19
C ARG A 250 -9.68 -8.51 -13.39
N GLU A 251 -10.45 -7.77 -12.59
CA GLU A 251 -11.90 -7.67 -12.73
C GLU A 251 -12.30 -6.88 -13.97
N GLN A 252 -11.65 -5.74 -14.24
CA GLN A 252 -11.84 -4.97 -15.47
C GLN A 252 -11.52 -5.82 -16.72
N GLN A 253 -10.36 -6.49 -16.76
CA GLN A 253 -9.99 -7.37 -17.87
C GLN A 253 -10.97 -8.54 -18.07
N ARG A 254 -11.64 -9.01 -17.00
CA ARG A 254 -12.69 -10.04 -17.11
C ARG A 254 -13.96 -9.45 -17.72
N ALA A 255 -14.40 -8.29 -17.22
CA ALA A 255 -15.58 -7.58 -17.73
C ALA A 255 -15.42 -7.23 -19.22
N ASP A 256 -14.26 -6.72 -19.63
CA ASP A 256 -13.98 -6.37 -21.03
C ASP A 256 -14.03 -7.60 -21.95
N ARG A 257 -13.45 -8.73 -21.50
CA ARG A 257 -13.50 -10.00 -22.25
C ARG A 257 -14.91 -10.57 -22.34
N GLU A 258 -15.73 -10.41 -21.32
CA GLU A 258 -17.12 -10.85 -21.31
C GLU A 258 -17.98 -9.98 -22.24
N GLN A 259 -17.80 -8.65 -22.21
CA GLN A 259 -18.45 -7.73 -23.16
C GLN A 259 -18.08 -8.05 -24.62
N GLN A 260 -16.80 -8.28 -24.92
CA GLN A 260 -16.35 -8.67 -26.25
C GLN A 260 -16.96 -9.99 -26.74
N ARG A 261 -17.13 -10.97 -25.84
CA ARG A 261 -17.82 -12.25 -26.16
C ARG A 261 -19.30 -12.01 -26.45
N ALA A 262 -20.00 -11.31 -25.57
CA ALA A 262 -21.42 -11.01 -25.72
C ALA A 262 -21.70 -10.22 -27.02
N GLU A 263 -20.83 -9.27 -27.40
CA GLU A 263 -20.97 -8.52 -28.64
C GLU A 263 -20.66 -9.38 -29.88
N SER A 264 -19.66 -10.26 -29.81
CA SER A 264 -19.39 -11.23 -30.89
C SER A 264 -20.56 -12.20 -31.09
N GLU A 265 -21.18 -12.68 -30.01
CA GLU A 265 -22.37 -13.54 -30.05
C GLU A 265 -23.59 -12.80 -30.61
N ARG A 266 -23.82 -11.55 -30.21
CA ARG A 266 -24.87 -10.68 -30.81
C ARG A 266 -24.66 -10.48 -32.31
N GLN A 267 -23.46 -10.14 -32.73
CA GLN A 267 -23.14 -9.93 -34.14
C GLN A 267 -23.31 -11.21 -34.97
N ARG A 268 -22.96 -12.38 -34.41
CA ARG A 268 -23.22 -13.69 -35.04
C ARG A 268 -24.72 -13.97 -35.15
N ALA A 269 -25.47 -13.83 -34.05
CA ALA A 269 -26.91 -14.06 -34.03
C ALA A 269 -27.67 -13.13 -35.00
N GLU A 270 -27.26 -11.86 -35.10
CA GLU A 270 -27.83 -10.92 -36.06
C GLU A 270 -27.46 -11.27 -37.51
N THR A 271 -26.22 -11.67 -37.78
CA THR A 271 -25.78 -12.13 -39.10
C THR A 271 -26.55 -13.40 -39.54
N GLU A 272 -26.76 -14.34 -38.61
CA GLU A 272 -27.54 -15.56 -38.83
C GLU A 272 -29.02 -15.26 -39.08
N ARG A 273 -29.63 -14.37 -38.29
CA ARG A 273 -31.01 -13.88 -38.52
C ARG A 273 -31.16 -13.25 -39.90
N GLN A 274 -30.23 -12.39 -40.31
CA GLN A 274 -30.26 -11.75 -41.64
C GLN A 274 -30.06 -12.77 -42.77
N ALA A 275 -29.19 -13.76 -42.59
CA ALA A 275 -29.00 -14.84 -43.56
C ALA A 275 -30.25 -15.71 -43.68
N ASN A 276 -30.86 -16.09 -42.55
CA ASN A 276 -32.09 -16.87 -42.50
C ASN A 276 -33.27 -16.11 -43.14
N ALA A 277 -33.44 -14.82 -42.84
CA ALA A 277 -34.46 -13.97 -43.45
C ALA A 277 -34.30 -13.87 -44.98
N LYS A 278 -33.08 -13.70 -45.49
CA LYS A 278 -32.78 -13.70 -46.93
C LYS A 278 -33.09 -15.05 -47.58
N LEU A 279 -32.75 -16.16 -46.92
CA LEU A 279 -33.04 -17.51 -47.41
C LEU A 279 -34.55 -17.76 -47.49
N ARG A 280 -35.30 -17.40 -46.44
CA ARG A 280 -36.77 -17.53 -46.39
C ARG A 280 -37.45 -16.71 -47.50
N ALA A 281 -37.02 -15.47 -47.71
CA ALA A 281 -37.50 -14.64 -48.83
C ALA A 281 -37.21 -15.29 -50.19
N LYS A 282 -36.02 -15.88 -50.38
CA LYS A 282 -35.65 -16.52 -51.65
C LYS A 282 -36.42 -17.81 -51.93
N LEU A 283 -36.76 -18.58 -50.89
CA LEU A 283 -37.64 -19.75 -51.00
C LEU A 283 -39.06 -19.34 -51.44
N GLN A 284 -39.60 -18.26 -50.87
CA GLN A 284 -40.90 -17.70 -51.27
C GLN A 284 -40.92 -17.24 -52.73
N GLU A 285 -39.86 -16.58 -53.22
CA GLU A 285 -39.71 -16.22 -54.65
C GLU A 285 -39.72 -17.46 -55.58
N LEU A 286 -39.26 -18.61 -55.10
CA LEU A 286 -39.24 -19.88 -55.84
C LEU A 286 -40.54 -20.67 -55.70
N GLY A 287 -41.55 -20.15 -54.99
CA GLY A 287 -42.82 -20.83 -54.75
C GLY A 287 -42.75 -21.98 -53.74
N ILE A 288 -41.69 -22.04 -52.93
CA ILE A 288 -41.51 -23.03 -51.86
C ILE A 288 -41.89 -22.39 -50.53
N ASP A 289 -42.82 -23.00 -49.80
CA ASP A 289 -43.21 -22.53 -48.46
C ASP A 289 -42.09 -22.80 -47.43
N PRO A 290 -41.49 -21.77 -46.82
CA PRO A 290 -40.40 -21.96 -45.85
C PRO A 290 -40.85 -22.56 -44.50
N GLU A 291 -42.15 -22.62 -44.20
CA GLU A 291 -42.69 -23.20 -42.96
C GLU A 291 -43.03 -24.70 -43.10
N HIS A 292 -42.96 -25.26 -44.31
CA HIS A 292 -43.35 -26.64 -44.63
C HIS A 292 -42.20 -27.48 -45.24
N LEU A 293 -40.95 -27.07 -44.99
CA LEU A 293 -39.70 -27.79 -45.30
C LEU A 293 -39.17 -28.57 -44.08
#